data_AF-A0A837I144-F1
#
_entry.id   AF-A0A837I144-F1
#
_cell.length_a   1.000
_cell.length_b   1.000
_cell.length_c   1.000
_cell.angle_alpha   90.00
_cell.angle_beta   90.00
_cell.angle_gamma   90.00
#
_symmetry.space_group_name_H-M   'P 1'
#
loop_
_entity.id
_entity.type
_entity.pdbx_description
1 polymer ?
#
loop_
_entity_poly.entity_id
_entity_poly.type
_entity_poly.pdbx_seq_one_letter_code
_entity_poly.pdbx_strand_id
1 'polypeptide(L)'
;MKTEKDKFYITTSIPYLNAPPHLGFALEALQADVVARHSRLRDKDVFFLSGTDEHGAKIARAAGEAQKTPKEFVDGLAVVFQDLLKKLNISNDDFIRTSDKERHWPGAQLLWKKLAEAGDIYKSFYKGLYCVGHEAFITEKDMEGNVCAIHKKPPEAIEEENYFFKLSKYTNRLLEAISKEDMKILPSFRKEETLNMLKEIGDVSFSRPSKDIAWGVPVPSDATQTMYVWCDALANYITALGYGESFGSPTSTGNRTSKFERFWPADIHVVGKDIMKFHTIFWPAMLMSAGLSLPKIIFVHGWVNVKGEKMSKSLGNVIDPIPLIEKYGSEAVRFYLAHETSVFGDSDYSDKHFSEIYSGLLVNGLGNLLARTLKMISLYPAISKPEEGALARYPIKKNLEFLTTGEKKR
;
A
#
# COMPACT_ATOMS: atom_id res chain seq x y z
N MET A 1 -32.54 16.89 6.13
CA MET A 1 -31.76 16.04 5.20
C MET A 1 -30.33 16.03 5.71
N LYS A 2 -29.74 14.88 6.01
CA LYS A 2 -28.28 14.81 6.25
C LYS A 2 -27.61 15.08 4.91
N THR A 3 -26.78 16.10 4.83
CA THR A 3 -25.89 16.34 3.69
C THR A 3 -25.05 15.09 3.47
N GLU A 4 -24.99 14.59 2.23
CA GLU A 4 -24.17 13.43 1.88
C GLU A 4 -22.71 13.76 2.22
N LYS A 5 -22.05 12.92 3.03
CA LYS A 5 -20.67 13.17 3.46
C LYS A 5 -19.72 13.18 2.27
N ASP A 6 -18.64 13.94 2.34
CA ASP A 6 -17.57 13.85 1.35
C ASP A 6 -16.89 12.48 1.42
N LYS A 7 -16.76 11.81 0.27
CA LYS A 7 -16.07 10.52 0.19
C LYS A 7 -14.56 10.67 0.35
N PHE A 8 -13.90 9.63 0.83
CA PHE A 8 -12.44 9.52 0.85
C PHE A 8 -12.01 8.06 0.70
N TYR A 9 -11.23 7.76 -0.34
CA TYR A 9 -10.72 6.42 -0.60
C TYR A 9 -9.20 6.38 -0.48
N ILE A 10 -8.68 5.56 0.42
CA ILE A 10 -7.24 5.35 0.62
C ILE A 10 -6.89 3.85 0.57
N THR A 11 -5.74 3.51 -0.01
CA THR A 11 -5.27 2.13 -0.08
C THR A 11 -3.83 2.00 0.40
N THR A 12 -3.48 0.84 0.96
CA THR A 12 -2.08 0.36 0.94
C THR A 12 -1.80 -0.33 -0.39
N SER A 13 -0.53 -0.67 -0.64
CA SER A 13 -0.19 -1.75 -1.55
C SER A 13 -0.63 -3.10 -0.98
N ILE A 14 -0.63 -4.13 -1.83
CA ILE A 14 -0.93 -5.51 -1.43
C ILE A 14 0.38 -6.31 -1.37
N PRO A 15 0.83 -6.79 -0.19
CA PRO A 15 2.07 -7.54 -0.06
C PRO A 15 2.07 -8.83 -0.88
N TYR A 16 3.22 -9.16 -1.46
CA TYR A 16 3.43 -10.42 -2.14
C TYR A 16 3.59 -11.57 -1.13
N LEU A 17 2.71 -12.58 -1.18
CA LEU A 17 2.59 -13.61 -0.14
C LEU A 17 3.59 -14.76 -0.26
N ASN A 18 4.89 -14.44 -0.29
CA ASN A 18 5.97 -15.41 -0.26
C ASN A 18 6.69 -15.51 1.10
N ALA A 19 6.43 -14.59 2.03
CA ALA A 19 7.05 -14.55 3.36
C ALA A 19 6.11 -13.92 4.40
N PRO A 20 6.34 -14.17 5.70
CA PRO A 20 5.66 -13.45 6.79
C PRO A 20 5.90 -11.94 6.74
N PRO A 21 5.02 -11.13 7.36
CA PRO A 21 5.16 -9.69 7.35
C PRO A 21 6.35 -9.20 8.19
N HIS A 22 6.87 -8.03 7.84
CA HIS A 22 7.95 -7.34 8.54
C HIS A 22 7.58 -5.87 8.81
N LEU A 23 8.44 -5.17 9.54
CA LEU A 23 8.20 -3.79 9.99
C LEU A 23 7.92 -2.77 8.86
N GLY A 24 8.33 -3.08 7.62
CA GLY A 24 8.03 -2.26 6.44
C GLY A 24 6.55 -2.27 6.06
N PHE A 25 5.88 -3.43 6.13
CA PHE A 25 4.43 -3.51 5.93
C PHE A 25 3.66 -2.83 7.07
N ALA A 26 4.18 -2.94 8.30
CA ALA A 26 3.61 -2.22 9.44
C ALA A 26 3.66 -0.70 9.25
N LEU A 27 4.75 -0.16 8.70
CA LEU A 27 4.88 1.26 8.38
C LEU A 27 3.83 1.71 7.36
N GLU A 28 3.73 1.03 6.21
CA GLU A 28 2.80 1.41 5.14
C GLU A 28 1.34 1.38 5.64
N ALA A 29 0.96 0.30 6.34
CA ALA A 29 -0.37 0.17 6.93
C ALA A 29 -0.67 1.28 7.94
N LEU A 30 0.29 1.63 8.79
CA LEU A 30 0.15 2.70 9.77
C LEU A 30 0.01 4.08 9.10
N GLN A 31 0.83 4.39 8.09
CA GLN A 31 0.76 5.68 7.40
C GLN A 31 -0.61 5.87 6.75
N ALA A 32 -1.13 4.84 6.09
CA ALA A 32 -2.49 4.85 5.56
C ALA A 32 -3.55 4.98 6.66
N ASP A 33 -3.40 4.25 7.77
CA ASP A 33 -4.32 4.29 8.92
C ASP A 33 -4.42 5.68 9.56
N VAL A 34 -3.29 6.36 9.76
CA VAL A 34 -3.25 7.72 10.32
C VAL A 34 -4.07 8.67 9.44
N VAL A 35 -3.89 8.61 8.12
CA VAL A 35 -4.62 9.46 7.18
C VAL A 35 -6.10 9.09 7.08
N ALA A 36 -6.43 7.79 7.10
CA ALA A 36 -7.80 7.30 7.13
C ALA A 36 -8.53 7.79 8.39
N ARG A 37 -7.95 7.60 9.58
CA ARG A 37 -8.50 8.06 10.85
C ARG A 37 -8.63 9.58 10.91
N HIS A 38 -7.63 10.32 10.44
CA HIS A 38 -7.72 11.78 10.35
C HIS A 38 -8.87 12.22 9.45
N SER A 39 -9.07 11.55 8.32
CA SER A 39 -10.18 11.83 7.40
C SER A 39 -11.55 11.52 8.03
N ARG A 40 -11.67 10.42 8.78
CA ARG A 40 -12.89 10.10 9.55
C ARG A 40 -13.18 11.14 10.63
N LEU A 41 -12.14 11.62 11.34
CA LEU A 41 -12.26 12.69 12.34
C LEU A 41 -12.71 14.03 11.73
N ARG A 42 -12.51 14.21 10.42
CA ARG A 42 -13.00 15.36 9.64
C ARG A 42 -14.37 15.10 9.00
N ASP A 43 -15.12 14.15 9.52
CA ASP A 43 -16.48 13.77 9.10
C ASP A 43 -16.59 13.31 7.64
N LYS A 44 -15.52 12.76 7.05
CA LYS A 44 -15.58 12.11 5.73
C LYS A 44 -16.13 10.68 5.82
N ASP A 45 -16.77 10.26 4.74
CA ASP A 45 -17.12 8.86 4.48
C ASP A 45 -15.88 8.17 3.90
N VAL A 46 -15.19 7.37 4.72
CA VAL A 46 -13.88 6.80 4.39
C VAL A 46 -14.02 5.34 4.03
N PHE A 47 -13.39 4.93 2.94
CA PHE A 47 -13.07 3.55 2.64
C PHE A 47 -11.54 3.40 2.65
N PHE A 48 -11.02 2.54 3.52
CA PHE A 48 -9.60 2.24 3.65
C PHE A 48 -9.37 0.77 3.27
N LEU A 49 -8.72 0.54 2.14
CA LEU A 49 -8.42 -0.79 1.62
C LEU A 49 -7.00 -1.23 1.98
N SER A 50 -6.88 -2.49 2.40
CA SER A 50 -5.62 -3.25 2.37
C SER A 50 -5.87 -4.62 1.73
N GLY A 51 -4.86 -5.47 1.64
CA GLY A 51 -5.02 -6.78 1.00
C GLY A 51 -3.71 -7.52 0.79
N THR A 52 -3.75 -8.54 -0.08
CA THR A 52 -2.63 -9.45 -0.37
C THR A 52 -2.58 -9.83 -1.84
N ASP A 53 -1.36 -9.85 -2.39
CA ASP A 53 -1.06 -10.40 -3.72
C ASP A 53 -0.64 -11.86 -3.58
N GLU A 54 -1.47 -12.73 -4.12
CA GLU A 54 -1.46 -14.16 -3.86
C GLU A 54 -1.11 -15.00 -5.09
N HIS A 55 -0.79 -14.41 -6.24
CA HIS A 55 -0.53 -15.14 -7.48
C HIS A 55 0.94 -15.08 -7.93
N GLY A 56 1.33 -15.92 -8.89
CA GLY A 56 2.66 -15.91 -9.50
C GLY A 56 3.56 -17.09 -9.12
N ALA A 57 4.69 -17.18 -9.81
CA ALA A 57 5.57 -18.35 -9.78
C ALA A 57 6.31 -18.53 -8.44
N LYS A 58 6.77 -17.42 -7.82
CA LYS A 58 7.42 -17.45 -6.50
C LYS A 58 6.51 -18.01 -5.41
N ILE A 59 5.22 -17.68 -5.42
CA ILE A 59 4.26 -18.24 -4.46
C ILE A 59 4.08 -19.73 -4.69
N ALA A 60 3.92 -20.17 -5.94
CA ALA A 60 3.82 -21.59 -6.25
C ALA A 60 5.07 -22.37 -5.81
N ARG A 61 6.26 -21.79 -5.99
CA ARG A 61 7.53 -22.37 -5.53
C ARG A 61 7.63 -22.43 -4.01
N ALA A 62 7.33 -21.33 -3.32
CA ALA A 62 7.38 -21.26 -1.86
C ALA A 62 6.36 -22.24 -1.22
N ALA A 63 5.19 -22.39 -1.82
CA ALA A 63 4.20 -23.38 -1.41
C ALA A 63 4.75 -24.82 -1.58
N GLY A 64 5.39 -25.12 -2.71
CA GLY A 64 6.04 -26.41 -2.95
C GLY A 64 7.18 -26.71 -1.96
N GLU A 65 8.04 -25.73 -1.66
CA GLU A 65 9.08 -25.83 -0.62
C GLU A 65 8.49 -26.08 0.77
N ALA A 66 7.30 -25.52 1.05
CA ALA A 66 6.54 -25.73 2.27
C ALA A 66 5.64 -26.98 2.24
N GLN A 67 5.70 -27.79 1.19
CA GLN A 67 4.87 -29.00 0.99
C GLN A 67 3.36 -28.72 1.09
N LYS A 68 2.91 -27.58 0.57
CA LYS A 68 1.51 -27.14 0.53
C LYS A 68 1.07 -26.84 -0.90
N THR A 69 -0.24 -26.89 -1.15
CA THR A 69 -0.77 -26.28 -2.37
C THR A 69 -0.64 -24.75 -2.31
N PRO A 70 -0.56 -24.03 -3.45
CA PRO A 70 -0.50 -22.57 -3.45
C PRO A 70 -1.64 -21.92 -2.67
N LYS A 71 -2.87 -22.47 -2.78
CA LYS A 71 -4.05 -21.97 -2.06
C LYS A 71 -3.91 -22.12 -0.54
N GLU A 72 -3.52 -23.28 -0.04
CA GLU A 72 -3.31 -23.51 1.39
C GLU A 72 -2.18 -22.63 1.95
N PHE A 73 -1.13 -22.41 1.15
CA PHE A 73 -0.01 -21.57 1.53
C PHE A 73 -0.43 -20.10 1.70
N VAL A 74 -1.11 -19.53 0.70
CA VAL A 74 -1.57 -18.14 0.76
C VAL A 74 -2.71 -17.94 1.76
N ASP A 75 -3.59 -18.94 1.96
CA ASP A 75 -4.62 -18.89 3.01
C ASP A 75 -4.00 -18.76 4.40
N GLY A 76 -2.94 -19.52 4.68
CA GLY A 76 -2.23 -19.43 5.96
C GLY A 76 -1.54 -18.08 6.15
N LEU A 77 -0.83 -17.58 5.12
CA LEU A 77 -0.14 -16.29 5.21
C LEU A 77 -1.11 -15.10 5.27
N ALA A 78 -2.22 -15.13 4.53
CA ALA A 78 -3.22 -14.07 4.58
C ALA A 78 -3.76 -13.85 6.00
N VAL A 79 -3.97 -14.93 6.77
CA VAL A 79 -4.35 -14.84 8.19
C VAL A 79 -3.29 -14.13 9.02
N VAL A 80 -2.00 -14.40 8.79
CA VAL A 80 -0.89 -13.73 9.49
C VAL A 80 -0.86 -12.23 9.19
N PHE A 81 -1.07 -11.83 7.93
CA PHE A 81 -1.15 -10.41 7.55
C PHE A 81 -2.38 -9.73 8.17
N GLN A 82 -3.55 -10.38 8.16
CA GLN A 82 -4.75 -9.86 8.82
C GLN A 82 -4.56 -9.74 10.34
N ASP A 83 -3.91 -10.71 10.98
CA ASP A 83 -3.61 -10.67 12.40
C ASP A 83 -2.65 -9.53 12.75
N LEU A 84 -1.64 -9.28 11.92
CA LEU A 84 -0.77 -8.11 12.07
C LEU A 84 -1.58 -6.79 12.04
N LEU A 85 -2.45 -6.61 11.06
CA LEU A 85 -3.29 -5.40 10.96
C LEU A 85 -4.18 -5.24 12.21
N LYS A 86 -4.77 -6.34 12.69
CA LYS A 86 -5.58 -6.35 13.93
C LYS A 86 -4.76 -6.01 15.15
N LYS A 87 -3.59 -6.65 15.35
CA LYS A 87 -2.67 -6.38 16.47
C LYS A 87 -2.13 -4.96 16.45
N LEU A 88 -1.94 -4.36 15.26
CA LEU A 88 -1.59 -2.95 15.08
C LEU A 88 -2.80 -2.00 15.15
N ASN A 89 -4.00 -2.49 15.43
CA ASN A 89 -5.22 -1.67 15.48
C ASN A 89 -5.41 -0.81 14.22
N ILE A 90 -5.17 -1.40 13.05
CA ILE A 90 -5.37 -0.75 11.75
C ILE A 90 -6.87 -0.72 11.44
N SER A 91 -7.37 0.43 10.97
CA SER A 91 -8.79 0.70 10.74
C SER A 91 -9.21 0.53 9.28
N ASN A 92 -8.65 -0.44 8.58
CA ASN A 92 -9.07 -0.75 7.21
C ASN A 92 -10.50 -1.31 7.19
N ASP A 93 -11.28 -0.89 6.21
CA ASP A 93 -12.70 -1.27 6.04
C ASP A 93 -12.84 -2.59 5.27
N ASP A 94 -11.85 -2.95 4.46
CA ASP A 94 -11.83 -4.21 3.69
C ASP A 94 -10.39 -4.75 3.58
N PHE A 95 -10.31 -6.04 3.24
CA PHE A 95 -9.07 -6.77 2.99
C PHE A 95 -9.27 -7.64 1.74
N ILE A 96 -8.75 -7.19 0.60
CA ILE A 96 -8.87 -7.90 -0.68
C ILE A 96 -7.76 -8.95 -0.83
N ARG A 97 -8.10 -10.09 -1.41
CA ARG A 97 -7.15 -11.17 -1.74
C ARG A 97 -7.22 -11.41 -3.24
N THR A 98 -6.10 -11.42 -3.96
CA THR A 98 -6.16 -11.64 -5.42
C THR A 98 -6.64 -13.05 -5.79
N SER A 99 -6.53 -14.02 -4.88
CA SER A 99 -7.11 -15.37 -5.04
C SER A 99 -8.64 -15.44 -4.88
N ASP A 100 -9.31 -14.32 -4.57
CA ASP A 100 -10.78 -14.23 -4.44
C ASP A 100 -11.44 -14.33 -5.82
N LYS A 101 -12.00 -15.51 -6.11
CA LYS A 101 -12.65 -15.82 -7.39
C LYS A 101 -14.00 -15.13 -7.58
N GLU A 102 -14.60 -14.62 -6.52
CA GLU A 102 -15.93 -14.02 -6.55
C GLU A 102 -15.85 -12.50 -6.76
N ARG A 103 -14.93 -11.82 -6.04
CA ARG A 103 -14.80 -10.35 -6.10
C ARG A 103 -13.66 -9.89 -7.01
N HIS A 104 -12.50 -10.53 -6.94
CA HIS A 104 -11.31 -10.05 -7.64
C HIS A 104 -11.26 -10.51 -9.10
N TRP A 105 -11.41 -11.82 -9.33
CA TRP A 105 -11.21 -12.42 -10.66
C TRP A 105 -12.14 -11.84 -11.74
N PRO A 106 -13.45 -11.65 -11.51
CA PRO A 106 -14.34 -11.09 -12.52
C PRO A 106 -13.94 -9.69 -12.94
N GLY A 107 -13.51 -8.86 -11.98
CA GLY A 107 -13.04 -7.50 -12.22
C GLY A 107 -11.70 -7.42 -12.94
N ALA A 108 -10.73 -8.27 -12.58
CA ALA A 108 -9.45 -8.36 -13.27
C ALA A 108 -9.64 -8.80 -14.74
N GLN A 109 -10.50 -9.79 -14.98
CA GLN A 109 -10.85 -10.24 -16.32
C GLN A 109 -11.66 -9.19 -17.11
N LEU A 110 -12.55 -8.44 -16.46
CA LEU A 110 -13.24 -7.32 -17.11
C LEU A 110 -12.25 -6.23 -17.53
N LEU A 111 -11.32 -5.87 -16.65
CA LEU A 111 -10.27 -4.90 -16.96
C LEU A 111 -9.47 -5.36 -18.19
N TRP A 112 -9.01 -6.62 -18.20
CA TRP A 112 -8.34 -7.19 -19.37
C TRP A 112 -9.15 -7.04 -20.67
N LYS A 113 -10.44 -7.39 -20.63
CA LYS A 113 -11.33 -7.25 -21.80
C LYS A 113 -11.41 -5.79 -22.26
N LYS A 114 -11.48 -4.82 -21.35
CA LYS A 114 -11.47 -3.39 -21.69
C LYS A 114 -10.18 -2.94 -22.38
N LEU A 115 -9.04 -3.40 -21.89
CA LEU A 115 -7.74 -3.13 -22.50
C LEU A 115 -7.64 -3.75 -23.90
N ALA A 116 -8.17 -4.97 -24.08
CA ALA A 116 -8.23 -5.63 -25.37
C ALA A 116 -9.20 -4.92 -26.36
N GLU A 117 -10.38 -4.50 -25.90
CA GLU A 117 -11.36 -3.71 -26.67
C GLU A 117 -10.77 -2.37 -27.14
N ALA A 118 -9.88 -1.75 -26.34
CA ALA A 118 -9.15 -0.54 -26.70
C ALA A 118 -8.02 -0.77 -27.72
N GLY A 119 -7.76 -2.02 -28.11
CA GLY A 119 -6.70 -2.40 -29.06
C GLY A 119 -5.29 -2.36 -28.45
N ASP A 120 -5.18 -2.41 -27.12
CA ASP A 120 -3.92 -2.23 -26.38
C ASP A 120 -3.29 -3.54 -25.91
N ILE A 121 -3.97 -4.67 -26.10
CA ILE A 121 -3.43 -6.00 -25.86
C ILE A 121 -3.10 -6.66 -27.21
N TYR A 122 -1.88 -7.14 -27.37
CA TYR A 122 -1.44 -7.88 -28.56
C TYR A 122 -0.54 -9.05 -28.17
N LYS A 123 -0.49 -10.07 -29.01
CA LYS A 123 0.35 -11.25 -28.78
C LYS A 123 1.68 -11.08 -29.51
N SER A 124 2.78 -11.43 -28.85
CA SER A 124 4.12 -11.39 -29.45
C SER A 124 5.00 -12.47 -28.85
N PHE A 125 5.93 -12.98 -29.65
CA PHE A 125 7.07 -13.74 -29.15
C PHE A 125 8.04 -12.77 -28.47
N TYR A 126 8.51 -13.14 -27.29
CA TYR A 126 9.51 -12.39 -26.57
C TYR A 126 10.68 -13.29 -26.22
N LYS A 127 11.87 -12.82 -26.57
CA LYS A 127 13.14 -13.46 -26.27
C LYS A 127 13.96 -12.53 -25.39
N GLY A 128 14.28 -12.96 -24.18
CA GLY A 128 15.03 -12.13 -23.25
C GLY A 128 15.61 -12.89 -22.07
N LEU A 129 16.49 -12.21 -21.34
CA LEU A 129 17.07 -12.71 -20.10
C LEU A 129 16.09 -12.46 -18.95
N TYR A 130 15.66 -13.51 -18.26
CA TYR A 130 14.72 -13.44 -17.16
C TYR A 130 15.43 -13.67 -15.83
N CYS A 131 15.27 -12.73 -14.90
CA CYS A 131 15.75 -12.91 -13.54
C CYS A 131 14.62 -13.45 -12.66
N VAL A 132 14.76 -14.70 -12.23
CA VAL A 132 13.84 -15.34 -11.29
C VAL A 132 13.70 -14.55 -9.98
N GLY A 133 14.77 -13.90 -9.52
CA GLY A 133 14.75 -13.06 -8.32
C GLY A 133 13.88 -11.82 -8.46
N HIS A 134 13.96 -11.12 -9.60
CA HIS A 134 13.11 -9.97 -9.88
C HIS A 134 11.68 -10.37 -10.27
N GLU A 135 11.47 -11.59 -10.78
CA GLU A 135 10.30 -11.90 -11.61
C GLU A 135 10.09 -10.82 -12.69
N ALA A 136 11.16 -10.55 -13.41
CA ALA A 136 11.15 -9.60 -14.49
C ALA A 136 12.22 -9.97 -15.49
N PHE A 137 11.98 -9.59 -16.74
CA PHE A 137 13.05 -9.54 -17.72
C PHE A 137 14.04 -8.47 -17.31
N ILE A 138 15.32 -8.81 -17.43
CA ILE A 138 16.43 -7.93 -17.14
C ILE A 138 17.23 -7.69 -18.41
N THR A 139 17.83 -6.53 -18.51
CA THR A 139 18.70 -6.14 -19.62
C THR A 139 20.15 -6.30 -19.23
N GLU A 140 21.08 -6.13 -20.18
CA GLU A 140 22.52 -6.09 -19.89
C GLU A 140 22.88 -5.04 -18.83
N LYS A 141 22.13 -3.92 -18.75
CA LYS A 141 22.33 -2.88 -17.73
C LYS A 141 22.04 -3.36 -16.30
N ASP A 142 21.21 -4.39 -16.16
CA ASP A 142 20.80 -4.99 -14.89
C ASP A 142 21.69 -6.19 -14.51
N MET A 143 22.75 -6.43 -15.29
CA MET A 143 23.71 -7.53 -15.10
C MET A 143 25.06 -7.00 -14.64
N GLU A 144 25.73 -7.78 -13.79
CA GLU A 144 27.13 -7.61 -13.43
C GLU A 144 27.89 -8.83 -13.94
N GLY A 145 28.55 -8.69 -15.09
CA GLY A 145 29.07 -9.84 -15.84
C GLY A 145 27.94 -10.74 -16.33
N ASN A 146 27.94 -12.01 -15.93
CA ASN A 146 26.95 -13.02 -16.37
C ASN A 146 25.82 -13.25 -15.36
N VAL A 147 25.70 -12.42 -14.32
CA VAL A 147 24.68 -12.57 -13.28
C VAL A 147 23.87 -11.30 -13.09
N CYS A 148 22.64 -11.43 -12.59
CA CYS A 148 21.83 -10.28 -12.18
C CYS A 148 22.57 -9.45 -11.09
N ALA A 149 22.65 -8.14 -11.28
CA ALA A 149 23.37 -7.23 -10.40
C ALA A 149 22.84 -7.23 -8.96
N ILE A 150 21.54 -7.47 -8.75
CA ILE A 150 20.90 -7.50 -7.42
C ILE A 150 20.93 -8.91 -6.82
N HIS A 151 20.46 -9.89 -7.58
CA HIS A 151 20.25 -11.25 -7.06
C HIS A 151 21.47 -12.17 -7.16
N LYS A 152 22.53 -11.71 -7.84
CA LYS A 152 23.80 -12.43 -8.05
C LYS A 152 23.63 -13.85 -8.59
N LYS A 153 22.57 -14.08 -9.39
CA LYS A 153 22.27 -15.35 -10.07
C LYS A 153 22.23 -15.14 -11.59
N PRO A 154 22.67 -16.13 -12.39
CA PRO A 154 22.54 -16.07 -13.85
C PRO A 154 21.07 -15.96 -14.26
N PRO A 155 20.71 -15.06 -15.19
CA PRO A 155 19.36 -15.03 -15.74
C PRO A 155 19.12 -16.21 -16.71
N GLU A 156 17.86 -16.59 -16.86
CA GLU A 156 17.43 -17.64 -17.77
C GLU A 156 17.08 -17.02 -19.12
N ALA A 157 17.56 -17.58 -20.22
CA ALA A 157 17.14 -17.16 -21.55
C ALA A 157 15.76 -17.77 -21.83
N ILE A 158 14.73 -16.93 -21.84
CA ILE A 158 13.34 -17.34 -22.05
C ILE A 158 12.89 -16.88 -23.43
N GLU A 159 12.27 -17.79 -24.18
CA GLU A 159 11.59 -17.53 -25.45
C GLU A 159 10.15 -18.02 -25.33
N GLU A 160 9.23 -17.09 -25.14
CA GLU A 160 7.82 -17.39 -24.86
C GLU A 160 6.89 -16.46 -25.64
N GLU A 161 5.75 -17.01 -26.05
CA GLU A 161 4.67 -16.22 -26.62
C GLU A 161 3.80 -15.66 -25.49
N ASN A 162 3.78 -14.33 -25.36
CA ASN A 162 3.05 -13.63 -24.31
C ASN A 162 2.10 -12.59 -24.91
N TYR A 163 1.06 -12.24 -24.16
CA TYR A 163 0.33 -11.01 -24.39
C TYR A 163 1.13 -9.83 -23.83
N PHE A 164 1.12 -8.73 -24.58
CA PHE A 164 1.76 -7.46 -24.27
C PHE A 164 0.73 -6.35 -24.20
N PHE A 165 0.92 -5.45 -23.25
CA PHE A 165 0.20 -4.20 -23.16
C PHE A 165 0.99 -3.07 -23.81
N LYS A 166 0.33 -2.31 -24.69
CA LYS A 166 0.86 -1.14 -25.41
C LYS A 166 1.08 0.06 -24.48
N LEU A 167 1.91 -0.11 -23.45
CA LEU A 167 2.20 0.93 -22.45
C LEU A 167 2.79 2.18 -23.10
N SER A 168 3.64 2.01 -24.11
CA SER A 168 4.30 3.12 -24.81
C SER A 168 3.31 4.10 -25.47
N LYS A 169 2.10 3.64 -25.85
CA LYS A 169 1.01 4.48 -26.38
C LYS A 169 0.56 5.56 -25.39
N TYR A 170 0.72 5.33 -24.08
CA TYR A 170 0.22 6.19 -23.02
C TYR A 170 1.25 7.20 -22.49
N THR A 171 2.51 7.11 -22.91
CA THR A 171 3.62 7.93 -22.39
C THR A 171 3.31 9.43 -22.39
N ASN A 172 2.86 10.00 -23.52
CA ASN A 172 2.58 11.44 -23.62
C ASN A 172 1.41 11.87 -22.73
N ARG A 173 0.37 11.05 -22.63
CA ARG A 173 -0.80 11.33 -21.77
C ARG A 173 -0.43 11.27 -20.29
N LEU A 174 0.44 10.34 -19.91
CA LEU A 174 0.97 10.26 -18.54
C LEU A 174 1.85 11.46 -18.20
N LEU A 175 2.76 11.84 -19.11
CA LEU A 175 3.59 13.04 -18.95
C LEU A 175 2.72 14.28 -18.73
N GLU A 176 1.67 14.45 -19.53
CA GLU A 176 0.73 15.56 -19.40
C GLU A 176 -0.01 15.52 -18.05
N ALA A 177 -0.62 14.39 -17.69
CA ALA A 177 -1.38 14.24 -16.44
C ALA A 177 -0.52 14.49 -15.19
N ILE A 178 0.72 14.00 -15.16
CA ILE A 178 1.66 14.21 -14.05
C ILE A 178 2.14 15.66 -14.02
N SER A 179 2.38 16.28 -15.17
CA SER A 179 2.85 17.67 -15.28
C SER A 179 1.76 18.66 -14.84
N LYS A 180 0.51 18.42 -15.22
CA LYS A 180 -0.67 19.23 -14.83
C LYS A 180 -1.18 18.95 -13.41
N GLU A 181 -0.61 17.96 -12.74
CA GLU A 181 -1.03 17.50 -11.41
C GLU A 181 -2.46 16.91 -11.36
N ASP A 182 -2.95 16.38 -12.48
CA ASP A 182 -4.19 15.57 -12.52
C ASP A 182 -4.03 14.27 -11.69
N MET A 183 -2.78 13.79 -11.60
CA MET A 183 -2.32 12.76 -10.67
C MET A 183 -1.06 13.26 -9.97
N LYS A 184 -1.14 13.52 -8.67
CA LYS A 184 0.00 14.00 -7.88
C LYS A 184 0.85 12.83 -7.42
N ILE A 185 2.16 12.98 -7.49
CA ILE A 185 3.12 12.02 -6.96
C ILE A 185 3.86 12.72 -5.82
N LEU A 186 3.72 12.21 -4.60
CA LEU A 186 4.36 12.74 -3.41
C LEU A 186 5.42 11.77 -2.91
N PRO A 187 6.61 12.26 -2.53
CA PRO A 187 7.08 13.64 -2.60
C PRO A 187 7.49 14.05 -4.03
N SER A 188 7.73 15.36 -4.26
CA SER A 188 8.03 15.91 -5.58
C SER A 188 9.25 15.29 -6.27
N PHE A 189 10.28 14.86 -5.55
CA PHE A 189 11.42 14.20 -6.20
C PHE A 189 11.06 12.83 -6.82
N ARG A 190 10.02 12.15 -6.31
CA ARG A 190 9.48 10.91 -6.93
C ARG A 190 8.68 11.19 -8.20
N LYS A 191 8.09 12.39 -8.32
CA LYS A 191 7.53 12.89 -9.59
C LYS A 191 8.63 12.97 -10.64
N GLU A 192 9.76 13.59 -10.33
CA GLU A 192 10.89 13.72 -11.25
C GLU A 192 11.49 12.36 -11.65
N GLU A 193 11.64 11.44 -10.70
CA GLU A 193 12.05 10.06 -10.99
C GLU A 193 11.08 9.37 -11.96
N THR A 194 9.76 9.52 -11.76
CA THR A 194 8.74 8.96 -12.65
C THR A 194 8.83 9.57 -14.06
N LEU A 195 8.96 10.90 -14.16
CA LEU A 195 9.10 11.58 -15.46
C LEU A 195 10.34 11.11 -16.22
N ASN A 196 11.43 10.80 -15.51
CA ASN A 196 12.62 10.23 -16.11
C ASN A 196 12.41 8.78 -16.56
N MET A 197 11.72 7.94 -15.78
CA MET A 197 11.40 6.56 -16.18
C MET A 197 10.53 6.49 -17.43
N LEU A 198 9.64 7.47 -17.65
CA LEU A 198 8.77 7.54 -18.83
C LEU A 198 9.54 7.74 -20.14
N LYS A 199 10.78 8.23 -20.11
CA LYS A 199 11.59 8.48 -21.31
C LYS A 199 12.02 7.18 -22.02
N GLU A 200 12.21 6.09 -21.27
CA GLU A 200 12.67 4.80 -21.78
C GLU A 200 11.60 3.70 -21.66
N ILE A 201 10.32 4.07 -21.51
CA ILE A 201 9.26 3.08 -21.29
C ILE A 201 8.85 2.38 -22.59
N GLY A 202 8.92 1.05 -22.59
CA GLY A 202 8.44 0.19 -23.67
C GLY A 202 7.14 -0.52 -23.31
N ASP A 203 6.65 -1.31 -24.25
CA ASP A 203 5.51 -2.20 -24.03
C ASP A 203 5.89 -3.32 -23.05
N VAL A 204 4.92 -3.75 -22.25
CA VAL A 204 5.16 -4.64 -21.12
C VAL A 204 4.38 -5.92 -21.27
N SER A 205 5.01 -7.03 -20.90
CA SER A 205 4.34 -8.31 -20.95
C SER A 205 3.28 -8.42 -19.84
N PHE A 206 2.08 -8.83 -20.22
CA PHE A 206 0.86 -8.89 -19.42
C PHE A 206 0.35 -10.31 -19.20
N SER A 207 0.95 -11.31 -19.84
CA SER A 207 0.69 -12.73 -19.54
C SER A 207 1.97 -13.56 -19.55
N ARG A 208 1.84 -14.79 -19.04
CA ARG A 208 2.81 -15.87 -19.19
C ARG A 208 2.07 -17.15 -19.57
N PRO A 209 2.73 -18.12 -20.23
CA PRO A 209 2.10 -19.40 -20.49
C PRO A 209 1.73 -20.09 -19.17
N SER A 210 0.52 -20.65 -19.10
CA SER A 210 -0.01 -21.25 -17.86
C SER A 210 0.76 -22.50 -17.43
N LYS A 211 1.52 -23.13 -18.33
CA LYS A 211 2.47 -24.20 -17.99
C LYS A 211 3.60 -23.71 -17.08
N ASP A 212 3.98 -22.44 -17.20
CA ASP A 212 5.08 -21.82 -16.45
C ASP A 212 4.54 -21.09 -15.21
N ILE A 213 3.35 -20.47 -15.31
CA ILE A 213 2.63 -19.87 -14.18
C ILE A 213 1.20 -20.40 -14.12
N ALA A 214 1.02 -21.53 -13.42
CA ALA A 214 -0.29 -22.15 -13.24
C ALA A 214 -1.16 -21.46 -12.17
N TRP A 215 -0.56 -20.70 -11.25
CA TRP A 215 -1.25 -20.06 -10.13
C TRP A 215 -1.47 -18.56 -10.38
N GLY A 216 -2.62 -18.22 -10.98
CA GLY A 216 -3.03 -16.86 -11.29
C GLY A 216 -4.38 -16.77 -11.99
N VAL A 217 -4.83 -15.55 -12.29
CA VAL A 217 -6.07 -15.32 -13.06
C VAL A 217 -5.86 -15.71 -14.52
N PRO A 218 -6.69 -16.56 -15.14
CA PRO A 218 -6.53 -16.94 -16.54
C PRO A 218 -6.90 -15.77 -17.47
N VAL A 219 -6.18 -15.64 -18.58
CA VAL A 219 -6.49 -14.66 -19.63
C VAL A 219 -7.88 -14.96 -20.21
N PRO A 220 -8.78 -13.97 -20.30
CA PRO A 220 -10.09 -14.15 -20.91
C PRO A 220 -9.97 -14.70 -22.34
N SER A 221 -10.69 -15.79 -22.61
CA SER A 221 -10.72 -16.48 -23.91
C SER A 221 -9.40 -17.13 -24.36
N ASP A 222 -8.36 -17.18 -23.53
CA ASP A 222 -7.14 -17.96 -23.76
C ASP A 222 -6.64 -18.59 -22.44
N ALA A 223 -7.13 -19.79 -22.13
CA ALA A 223 -6.75 -20.52 -20.92
C ALA A 223 -5.32 -21.09 -20.95
N THR A 224 -4.59 -20.94 -22.07
CA THR A 224 -3.17 -21.33 -22.15
C THR A 224 -2.25 -20.24 -21.57
N GLN A 225 -2.82 -19.08 -21.23
CA GLN A 225 -2.13 -17.92 -20.71
C GLN A 225 -2.72 -17.49 -19.37
N THR A 226 -1.83 -17.16 -18.44
CA THR A 226 -2.18 -16.61 -17.12
C THR A 226 -1.83 -15.13 -17.10
N MET A 227 -2.73 -14.30 -16.59
CA MET A 227 -2.50 -12.87 -16.40
C MET A 227 -1.27 -12.68 -15.51
N TYR A 228 -0.35 -11.86 -15.99
CA TYR A 228 0.91 -11.60 -15.30
C TYR A 228 0.70 -10.59 -14.18
N VAL A 229 1.34 -10.86 -13.05
CA VAL A 229 1.19 -10.26 -11.72
C VAL A 229 0.64 -8.83 -11.73
N TRP A 230 1.25 -7.88 -12.46
CA TRP A 230 0.82 -6.48 -12.41
C TRP A 230 -0.59 -6.22 -12.95
N CYS A 231 -1.05 -6.93 -13.98
CA CYS A 231 -2.40 -6.73 -14.54
C CYS A 231 -3.48 -7.21 -13.56
N ASP A 232 -3.19 -8.28 -12.85
CA ASP A 232 -3.99 -8.88 -11.79
C ASP A 232 -3.96 -8.03 -10.51
N ALA A 233 -2.78 -7.91 -9.90
CA ALA A 233 -2.57 -7.25 -8.63
C ALA A 233 -3.05 -5.78 -8.64
N LEU A 234 -2.75 -4.99 -9.68
CA LEU A 234 -3.18 -3.58 -9.72
C LEU A 234 -4.70 -3.41 -9.82
N ALA A 235 -5.42 -4.41 -10.35
CA ALA A 235 -6.88 -4.37 -10.41
C ALA A 235 -7.53 -4.39 -9.02
N ASN A 236 -6.83 -4.86 -7.97
CA ASN A 236 -7.37 -4.94 -6.60
C ASN A 236 -8.04 -3.64 -6.13
N TYR A 237 -7.47 -2.49 -6.51
CA TYR A 237 -7.93 -1.16 -6.09
C TYR A 237 -9.35 -0.82 -6.58
N ILE A 238 -9.79 -1.44 -7.67
CA ILE A 238 -11.14 -1.26 -8.21
C ILE A 238 -12.01 -2.49 -7.96
N THR A 239 -11.45 -3.70 -7.94
CA THR A 239 -12.23 -4.92 -7.72
C THR A 239 -12.71 -5.04 -6.27
N ALA A 240 -11.95 -4.55 -5.28
CA ALA A 240 -12.43 -4.44 -3.90
C ALA A 240 -13.65 -3.50 -3.74
N LEU A 241 -13.86 -2.60 -4.71
CA LEU A 241 -15.03 -1.73 -4.76
C LEU A 241 -16.19 -2.33 -5.58
N GLY A 242 -16.02 -3.54 -6.11
CA GLY A 242 -17.02 -4.26 -6.91
C GLY A 242 -16.91 -4.06 -8.43
N TYR A 243 -15.81 -3.49 -8.94
CA TYR A 243 -15.61 -3.43 -10.39
C TYR A 243 -15.61 -4.84 -11.00
N GLY A 244 -16.45 -5.09 -12.01
CA GLY A 244 -16.65 -6.43 -12.59
C GLY A 244 -17.82 -7.22 -12.01
N GLU A 245 -18.39 -6.79 -10.89
CA GLU A 245 -19.61 -7.40 -10.34
C GLU A 245 -20.85 -6.86 -11.07
N SER A 246 -21.92 -7.67 -11.12
CA SER A 246 -23.19 -7.31 -11.79
C SER A 246 -23.82 -6.02 -11.26
N PHE A 247 -23.53 -5.67 -10.00
CA PHE A 247 -24.01 -4.45 -9.35
C PHE A 247 -22.93 -3.36 -9.22
N GLY A 248 -21.70 -3.61 -9.68
CA GLY A 248 -20.53 -2.79 -9.36
C GLY A 248 -19.75 -2.17 -10.52
N SER A 249 -20.02 -2.58 -11.76
CA SER A 249 -19.41 -1.97 -12.96
C SER A 249 -20.13 -0.66 -13.35
N PRO A 250 -19.42 0.34 -13.91
CA PRO A 250 -20.06 1.59 -14.34
C PRO A 250 -21.18 1.30 -15.33
N THR A 251 -22.42 1.58 -14.92
CA THR A 251 -23.58 1.43 -15.79
C THR A 251 -23.78 2.71 -16.58
N SER A 252 -24.17 2.60 -17.85
CA SER A 252 -24.51 3.73 -18.71
C SER A 252 -25.75 4.52 -18.26
N THR A 253 -26.38 4.14 -17.14
CA THR A 253 -27.70 4.61 -16.72
C THR A 253 -27.73 5.34 -15.36
N GLY A 254 -26.59 5.54 -14.69
CA GLY A 254 -26.49 6.45 -13.54
C GLY A 254 -27.28 6.05 -12.28
N ASN A 255 -27.79 4.82 -12.19
CA ASN A 255 -28.41 4.31 -10.97
C ASN A 255 -27.31 3.84 -9.99
N ARG A 256 -27.08 4.68 -8.97
CA ARG A 256 -26.02 4.52 -7.95
C ARG A 256 -26.28 3.33 -7.03
N THR A 257 -25.50 2.26 -7.11
CA THR A 257 -25.60 1.13 -6.15
C THR A 257 -24.28 0.50 -5.70
N SER A 258 -23.11 0.96 -6.16
CA SER A 258 -21.83 0.29 -5.85
C SER A 258 -20.80 1.14 -5.11
N LYS A 259 -19.93 0.48 -4.32
CA LYS A 259 -18.76 1.13 -3.70
C LYS A 259 -17.85 1.76 -4.77
N PHE A 260 -17.77 1.16 -5.96
CA PHE A 260 -16.95 1.68 -7.06
C PHE A 260 -17.40 3.07 -7.50
N GLU A 261 -18.69 3.27 -7.76
CA GLU A 261 -19.24 4.57 -8.16
C GLU A 261 -19.11 5.64 -7.05
N ARG A 262 -19.15 5.21 -5.79
CA ARG A 262 -19.04 6.11 -4.63
C ARG A 262 -17.59 6.52 -4.34
N PHE A 263 -16.66 5.57 -4.37
CA PHE A 263 -15.30 5.76 -3.84
C PHE A 263 -14.23 5.96 -4.90
N TRP A 264 -14.40 5.45 -6.13
CA TRP A 264 -13.43 5.64 -7.21
C TRP A 264 -13.53 7.07 -7.80
N PRO A 265 -12.41 7.74 -8.14
CA PRO A 265 -11.01 7.31 -8.01
C PRO A 265 -10.46 7.37 -6.59
N ALA A 266 -9.42 6.59 -6.30
CA ALA A 266 -8.70 6.69 -5.03
C ALA A 266 -8.20 8.12 -4.78
N ASP A 267 -8.42 8.61 -3.55
CA ASP A 267 -7.85 9.89 -3.11
C ASP A 267 -6.35 9.73 -2.84
N ILE A 268 -5.93 8.60 -2.25
CA ILE A 268 -4.52 8.30 -2.00
C ILE A 268 -4.24 6.79 -2.20
N HIS A 269 -3.23 6.47 -3.01
CA HIS A 269 -2.54 5.17 -2.94
C HIS A 269 -1.24 5.35 -2.15
N VAL A 270 -1.09 4.64 -1.03
CA VAL A 270 0.14 4.62 -0.21
C VAL A 270 0.98 3.42 -0.63
N VAL A 271 2.19 3.66 -1.12
CA VAL A 271 3.07 2.61 -1.66
C VAL A 271 4.54 2.83 -1.32
N GLY A 272 5.28 1.74 -1.18
CA GLY A 272 6.74 1.78 -1.10
C GLY A 272 7.43 2.22 -2.39
N LYS A 273 8.59 2.87 -2.29
CA LYS A 273 9.39 3.31 -3.44
C LYS A 273 9.79 2.19 -4.41
N ASP A 274 9.88 0.95 -3.96
CA ASP A 274 10.24 -0.21 -4.78
C ASP A 274 9.16 -0.62 -5.79
N ILE A 275 7.91 -0.21 -5.55
CA ILE A 275 6.78 -0.50 -6.46
C ILE A 275 6.21 0.76 -7.11
N MET A 276 6.91 1.91 -7.01
CA MET A 276 6.41 3.19 -7.53
C MET A 276 6.14 3.13 -9.03
N LYS A 277 7.01 2.47 -9.83
CA LYS A 277 6.86 2.36 -11.29
C LYS A 277 5.51 1.76 -11.68
N PHE A 278 5.04 0.77 -10.92
CA PHE A 278 3.76 0.12 -11.19
C PHE A 278 2.57 1.04 -10.89
N HIS A 279 2.70 1.92 -9.90
CA HIS A 279 1.62 2.81 -9.45
C HIS A 279 1.62 4.17 -10.13
N THR A 280 2.77 4.64 -10.63
CA THR A 280 2.89 5.94 -11.30
C THR A 280 2.89 5.85 -12.82
N ILE A 281 3.12 4.65 -13.38
CA ILE A 281 3.17 4.42 -14.84
C ILE A 281 2.17 3.34 -15.27
N PHE A 282 2.30 2.11 -14.76
CA PHE A 282 1.57 0.96 -15.33
C PHE A 282 0.08 1.08 -15.03
N TRP A 283 -0.24 1.31 -13.76
CA TRP A 283 -1.62 1.44 -13.30
C TRP A 283 -2.35 2.62 -13.97
N PRO A 284 -1.81 3.85 -13.98
CA PRO A 284 -2.40 4.96 -14.72
C PRO A 284 -2.61 4.67 -16.22
N ALA A 285 -1.68 3.98 -16.90
CA ALA A 285 -1.86 3.61 -18.30
C ALA A 285 -2.99 2.59 -18.49
N MET A 286 -3.07 1.58 -17.61
CA MET A 286 -4.18 0.61 -17.61
C MET A 286 -5.52 1.32 -17.42
N LEU A 287 -5.60 2.27 -16.48
CA LEU A 287 -6.80 3.09 -16.25
C LEU A 287 -7.15 3.93 -17.48
N MET A 288 -6.18 4.60 -18.11
CA MET A 288 -6.40 5.37 -19.33
C MET A 288 -6.88 4.51 -20.51
N SER A 289 -6.39 3.27 -20.62
CA SER A 289 -6.83 2.30 -21.63
C SER A 289 -8.25 1.82 -21.36
N ALA A 290 -8.58 1.54 -20.10
CA ALA A 290 -9.92 1.13 -19.68
C ALA A 290 -10.95 2.28 -19.65
N GLY A 291 -10.53 3.52 -19.90
CA GLY A 291 -11.40 4.71 -19.82
C GLY A 291 -11.80 5.09 -18.38
N LEU A 292 -10.98 4.73 -17.39
CA LEU A 292 -11.21 4.99 -15.97
C LEU A 292 -10.43 6.22 -15.48
N SER A 293 -10.98 6.92 -14.47
CA SER A 293 -10.32 8.06 -13.83
C SER A 293 -9.03 7.66 -13.12
N LEU A 294 -8.03 8.54 -13.14
CA LEU A 294 -6.76 8.36 -12.44
C LEU A 294 -6.91 8.57 -10.93
N PRO A 295 -6.07 7.91 -10.10
CA PRO A 295 -5.95 8.24 -8.69
C PRO A 295 -5.47 9.69 -8.49
N LYS A 296 -5.92 10.34 -7.42
CA LYS A 296 -5.57 11.75 -7.17
C LYS A 296 -4.13 11.92 -6.66
N ILE A 297 -3.71 11.07 -5.72
CA ILE A 297 -2.37 11.11 -5.12
C ILE A 297 -1.77 9.70 -5.09
N ILE A 298 -0.54 9.57 -5.56
CA ILE A 298 0.35 8.45 -5.27
C ILE A 298 1.34 8.93 -4.21
N PHE A 299 1.19 8.43 -2.99
CA PHE A 299 2.06 8.69 -1.86
C PHE A 299 3.14 7.62 -1.79
N VAL A 300 4.40 8.01 -1.99
CA VAL A 300 5.55 7.10 -2.09
C VAL A 300 6.45 7.27 -0.87
N HIS A 301 6.48 6.26 0.00
CA HIS A 301 7.33 6.27 1.20
C HIS A 301 8.67 5.56 1.00
N GLY A 302 9.61 5.83 1.90
CA GLY A 302 10.92 5.17 1.95
C GLY A 302 10.87 3.81 2.66
N TRP A 303 12.05 3.20 2.84
CA TRP A 303 12.17 1.93 3.54
C TRP A 303 12.42 2.10 5.04
N VAL A 304 12.04 1.07 5.78
CA VAL A 304 12.61 0.81 7.11
C VAL A 304 13.80 -0.14 6.91
N ASN A 305 14.98 0.35 7.23
CA ASN A 305 16.25 -0.36 7.14
C ASN A 305 16.66 -0.89 8.53
N VAL A 306 17.64 -1.78 8.54
CA VAL A 306 18.31 -2.25 9.76
C VAL A 306 19.81 -2.15 9.52
N LYS A 307 20.50 -1.36 10.36
CA LYS A 307 21.93 -1.05 10.21
C LYS A 307 22.28 -0.45 8.85
N GLY A 308 21.37 0.36 8.30
CA GLY A 308 21.52 1.02 7.00
C GLY A 308 21.21 0.13 5.79
N GLU A 309 20.88 -1.14 5.99
CA GLU A 309 20.56 -2.08 4.90
C GLU A 309 19.05 -2.36 4.83
N LYS A 310 18.53 -2.54 3.61
CA LYS A 310 17.15 -2.96 3.39
C LYS A 310 16.92 -4.33 4.05
N MET A 311 15.78 -4.49 4.74
CA MET A 311 15.37 -5.78 5.27
C MET A 311 15.24 -6.82 4.16
N SER A 312 15.88 -7.97 4.33
CA SER A 312 15.74 -9.11 3.42
C SER A 312 15.96 -10.44 4.15
N LYS A 313 15.24 -11.48 3.71
CA LYS A 313 15.39 -12.83 4.28
C LYS A 313 16.82 -13.36 4.13
N SER A 314 17.49 -13.07 3.01
CA SER A 314 18.87 -13.49 2.73
C SER A 314 19.89 -12.92 3.71
N LEU A 315 19.66 -11.71 4.22
CA LEU A 315 20.55 -11.06 5.19
C LEU A 315 20.18 -11.39 6.64
N GLY A 316 19.04 -12.04 6.88
CA GLY A 316 18.57 -12.38 8.23
C GLY A 316 18.28 -11.16 9.11
N ASN A 317 18.14 -9.97 8.53
CA ASN A 317 17.93 -8.70 9.23
C ASN A 317 16.45 -8.29 9.28
N VAL A 318 15.52 -9.20 8.96
CA VAL A 318 14.08 -8.93 8.96
C VAL A 318 13.58 -8.75 10.39
N ILE A 319 12.91 -7.63 10.65
CA ILE A 319 12.29 -7.36 11.95
C ILE A 319 10.82 -7.76 11.89
N ASP A 320 10.48 -8.77 12.69
CA ASP A 320 9.10 -9.16 12.95
C ASP A 320 8.44 -8.14 13.89
N PRO A 321 7.35 -7.48 13.49
CA PRO A 321 6.64 -6.54 14.36
C PRO A 321 5.89 -7.23 15.52
N ILE A 322 5.58 -8.53 15.44
CA ILE A 322 4.74 -9.22 16.43
C ILE A 322 5.39 -9.24 17.83
N PRO A 323 6.66 -9.66 18.01
CA PRO A 323 7.32 -9.60 19.31
C PRO A 323 7.39 -8.20 19.92
N LEU A 324 7.50 -7.16 19.07
CA LEU A 324 7.51 -5.77 19.55
C LEU A 324 6.12 -5.37 20.09
N ILE A 325 5.06 -5.74 19.38
CA ILE A 325 3.68 -5.48 19.82
C ILE A 325 3.38 -6.22 21.11
N GLU A 326 3.80 -7.48 21.23
CA GLU A 326 3.56 -8.30 22.43
C GLU A 326 4.31 -7.77 23.65
N LYS A 327 5.52 -7.24 23.44
CA LYS A 327 6.35 -6.70 24.53
C LYS A 327 5.96 -5.28 24.96
N TYR A 328 5.69 -4.38 24.02
CA TYR A 328 5.51 -2.95 24.28
C TYR A 328 4.09 -2.42 24.05
N GLY A 329 3.21 -3.24 23.44
CA GLY A 329 1.87 -2.84 23.06
C GLY A 329 1.80 -2.21 21.66
N SER A 330 0.61 -2.28 21.06
CA SER A 330 0.35 -1.81 19.69
C SER A 330 0.60 -0.30 19.54
N GLU A 331 0.10 0.51 20.46
CA GLU A 331 0.23 1.98 20.41
C GLU A 331 1.68 2.44 20.55
N ALA A 332 2.53 1.70 21.27
CA ALA A 332 3.97 2.00 21.32
C ALA A 332 4.65 1.81 19.97
N VAL A 333 4.36 0.69 19.29
CA VAL A 333 4.89 0.41 17.95
C VAL A 333 4.37 1.42 16.93
N ARG A 334 3.08 1.74 16.97
CA ARG A 334 2.46 2.76 16.12
C ARG A 334 3.08 4.14 16.36
N PHE A 335 3.25 4.54 17.62
CA PHE A 335 3.88 5.82 17.95
C PHE A 335 5.31 5.90 17.44
N TYR A 336 6.11 4.87 17.70
CA TYR A 336 7.49 4.82 17.22
C TYR A 336 7.56 4.96 15.71
N LEU A 337 6.79 4.16 14.97
CA LEU A 337 6.80 4.22 13.51
C LEU A 337 6.33 5.58 12.99
N ALA A 338 5.29 6.17 13.57
CA ALA A 338 4.81 7.49 13.14
C ALA A 338 5.75 8.65 13.50
N HIS A 339 6.47 8.54 14.63
CA HIS A 339 7.30 9.61 15.17
C HIS A 339 8.74 9.57 14.67
N GLU A 340 9.34 8.37 14.62
CA GLU A 340 10.77 8.19 14.34
C GLU A 340 11.07 7.89 12.87
N THR A 341 10.08 7.49 12.08
CA THR A 341 10.31 7.26 10.64
C THR A 341 10.04 8.53 9.84
N SER A 342 10.85 8.72 8.81
CA SER A 342 10.60 9.73 7.80
C SER A 342 9.34 9.36 7.02
N VAL A 343 8.48 10.36 6.80
CA VAL A 343 7.25 10.20 6.00
C VAL A 343 7.56 9.71 4.59
N PHE A 344 8.66 10.19 3.99
CA PHE A 344 9.03 9.92 2.59
C PHE A 344 10.43 9.33 2.40
N GLY A 345 11.34 9.56 3.35
CA GLY A 345 12.72 9.08 3.30
C GLY A 345 12.89 7.70 3.92
N ASP A 346 14.08 7.14 3.78
CA ASP A 346 14.44 5.91 4.48
C ASP A 346 14.67 6.20 5.97
N SER A 347 14.46 5.20 6.81
CA SER A 347 14.69 5.28 8.26
C SER A 347 15.31 3.99 8.75
N ASP A 348 16.18 4.08 9.76
CA ASP A 348 16.86 2.90 10.32
C ASP A 348 16.23 2.50 11.65
N TYR A 349 15.97 1.20 11.80
CA TYR A 349 15.41 0.62 13.01
C TYR A 349 16.51 -0.03 13.87
N SER A 350 16.40 0.15 15.19
CA SER A 350 17.10 -0.69 16.15
C SER A 350 16.29 -0.87 17.44
N ASP A 351 16.38 -2.05 18.07
CA ASP A 351 15.71 -2.35 19.35
C ASP A 351 16.11 -1.37 20.47
N LYS A 352 17.38 -0.92 20.43
CA LYS A 352 17.92 0.07 21.37
C LYS A 352 17.19 1.41 21.22
N HIS A 353 17.15 1.95 20.00
CA HIS A 353 16.48 3.23 19.73
C HIS A 353 14.99 3.14 20.05
N PHE A 354 14.34 2.04 19.67
CA PHE A 354 12.94 1.78 20.03
C PHE A 354 12.72 1.85 21.55
N SER A 355 13.55 1.16 22.32
CA SER A 355 13.44 1.12 23.79
C SER A 355 13.69 2.49 24.44
N GLU A 356 14.61 3.28 23.88
CA GLU A 356 14.90 4.65 24.32
C GLU A 356 13.70 5.57 24.08
N ILE A 357 13.07 5.51 22.91
CA ILE A 357 11.87 6.30 22.57
C ILE A 357 10.67 5.89 23.43
N TYR A 358 10.45 4.59 23.59
CA TYR A 358 9.40 4.07 24.47
C TYR A 358 9.56 4.58 25.91
N SER A 359 10.75 4.43 26.47
CA SER A 359 11.00 4.81 27.87
C SER A 359 10.97 6.33 28.04
N GLY A 360 11.56 7.08 27.11
CA GLY A 360 11.69 8.53 27.18
C GLY A 360 10.37 9.26 26.96
N LEU A 361 9.69 9.00 25.85
CA LEU A 361 8.52 9.78 25.43
C LEU A 361 7.20 9.21 25.96
N LEU A 362 7.05 7.88 25.96
CA LEU A 362 5.79 7.25 26.36
C LEU A 362 5.72 7.02 27.87
N VAL A 363 6.70 6.33 28.46
CA VAL A 363 6.69 6.05 29.90
C VAL A 363 6.98 7.33 30.69
N ASN A 364 8.14 7.94 30.46
CA ASN A 364 8.60 9.07 31.26
C ASN A 364 7.95 10.40 30.89
N GLY A 365 7.53 10.57 29.63
CA GLY A 365 6.79 11.73 29.16
C GLY A 365 5.31 11.59 29.48
N LEU A 366 4.55 10.96 28.59
CA LEU A 366 3.09 10.91 28.65
C LEU A 366 2.56 10.17 29.89
N GLY A 367 3.14 9.01 30.21
CA GLY A 367 2.72 8.16 31.33
C GLY A 367 2.88 8.86 32.68
N ASN A 368 4.07 9.41 32.95
CA ASN A 368 4.31 10.17 34.18
C ASN A 368 3.47 11.44 34.26
N LEU A 369 3.26 12.15 33.14
CA LEU A 369 2.38 13.33 33.10
C LEU A 369 0.96 12.95 33.51
N LEU A 370 0.40 11.89 32.93
CA LEU A 370 -0.94 11.41 33.27
C LEU A 370 -1.03 11.00 34.74
N ALA A 371 -0.08 10.18 35.23
CA ALA A 371 -0.06 9.72 36.61
C ALA A 371 -0.01 10.89 37.61
N ARG A 372 0.83 11.89 37.35
CA ARG A 372 0.93 13.10 38.19
C ARG A 372 -0.35 13.93 38.13
N THR A 373 -0.92 14.14 36.96
CA THR A 373 -2.19 14.87 36.80
C THR A 373 -3.33 14.19 37.56
N LEU A 374 -3.48 12.87 37.42
CA LEU A 374 -4.50 12.11 38.15
C LEU A 374 -4.29 12.19 39.67
N LYS A 375 -3.03 12.13 40.12
CA LYS A 375 -2.72 12.30 41.54
C LYS A 375 -3.10 13.69 42.03
N MET A 376 -2.78 14.75 41.27
CA MET A 376 -3.22 16.11 41.61
C MET A 376 -4.73 16.24 41.65
N ILE A 377 -5.48 15.70 40.69
CA ILE A 377 -6.94 15.72 40.69
C ILE A 377 -7.50 15.04 41.96
N SER A 378 -6.91 13.92 42.37
CA SER A 378 -7.34 13.21 43.59
C SER A 378 -7.03 13.97 44.89
N LEU A 379 -5.92 14.72 44.92
CA LEU A 379 -5.48 15.47 46.10
C LEU A 379 -6.15 16.85 46.19
N TYR A 380 -6.51 17.42 45.05
CA TYR A 380 -7.06 18.78 44.93
C TYR A 380 -8.41 18.73 44.19
N PRO A 381 -9.49 18.25 44.83
CA PRO A 381 -10.80 18.05 44.19
C PRO A 381 -11.49 19.36 43.76
N ALA A 382 -11.02 20.51 44.25
CA ALA A 382 -11.41 21.83 43.78
C ALA A 382 -10.18 22.54 43.18
N ILE A 383 -10.03 22.48 41.85
CA ILE A 383 -9.03 23.25 41.13
C ILE A 383 -9.69 24.55 40.67
N SER A 384 -9.48 25.64 41.41
CA SER A 384 -9.81 26.98 40.95
C SER A 384 -8.67 27.51 40.07
N LYS A 385 -9.00 28.22 38.97
CA LYS A 385 -8.00 28.98 38.20
C LYS A 385 -7.20 29.86 39.17
N PRO A 386 -5.86 29.80 39.19
CA PRO A 386 -5.07 30.72 40.01
C PRO A 386 -5.34 32.17 39.59
N GLU A 387 -5.25 33.11 40.52
CA GLU A 387 -5.39 34.54 40.21
C GLU A 387 -4.41 34.96 39.09
N GLU A 388 -4.82 35.87 38.21
CA GLU A 388 -4.04 36.24 37.03
C GLU A 388 -2.64 36.79 37.38
N GLY A 389 -2.51 37.44 38.55
CA GLY A 389 -1.23 37.91 39.08
C GLY A 389 -0.28 36.79 39.52
N ALA A 390 -0.77 35.58 39.77
CA ALA A 390 0.05 34.40 40.00
C ALA A 390 0.44 33.73 38.67
N LEU A 391 -0.48 33.64 37.71
CA LEU A 391 -0.21 33.12 36.36
C LEU A 391 0.83 33.96 35.60
N ALA A 392 0.82 35.29 35.78
CA ALA A 392 1.77 36.20 35.13
C ALA A 392 3.23 36.02 35.61
N ARG A 393 3.47 35.38 36.75
CA ARG A 393 4.81 35.09 37.29
C ARG A 393 5.42 33.82 36.75
N TYR A 394 4.63 32.97 36.10
CA TYR A 394 5.10 31.75 35.45
C TYR A 394 5.12 31.96 33.93
N PRO A 395 6.13 31.44 33.21
CA PRO A 395 6.24 31.60 31.77
C PRO A 395 5.30 30.62 31.03
N ILE A 396 4.03 30.57 31.42
CA ILE A 396 3.00 29.80 30.73
C ILE A 396 2.52 30.67 29.56
N LYS A 397 2.57 30.15 28.34
CA LYS A 397 2.05 30.87 27.15
C LYS A 397 0.63 31.36 27.44
N LYS A 398 0.39 32.66 27.31
CA LYS A 398 -0.83 33.40 27.72
C LYS A 398 -2.16 32.96 27.06
N ASN A 399 -2.14 31.93 26.21
CA ASN A 399 -3.28 31.52 25.38
C ASN A 399 -3.80 30.12 25.78
N LEU A 400 -3.97 29.86 27.07
CA LEU A 400 -4.70 28.67 27.53
C LEU A 400 -6.11 29.10 27.93
N GLU A 401 -7.08 28.88 27.04
CA GLU A 401 -8.49 28.86 27.42
C GLU A 401 -8.72 27.65 28.32
N PHE A 402 -8.95 27.88 29.60
CA PHE A 402 -9.32 26.82 30.54
C PHE A 402 -10.75 26.38 30.23
N LEU A 403 -10.97 25.06 30.16
CA LEU A 403 -12.31 24.47 30.06
C LEU A 403 -13.11 24.87 31.31
N THR A 404 -13.98 25.86 31.19
CA THR A 404 -14.93 26.21 32.25
C THR A 404 -15.97 25.10 32.31
N THR A 405 -16.03 24.39 33.45
CA THR A 405 -17.16 23.51 33.73
C THR A 405 -18.42 24.36 33.73
N GLY A 406 -19.35 24.03 32.83
CA GLY A 406 -20.58 24.79 32.64
C GLY A 406 -21.33 24.99 33.94
N GLU A 407 -21.24 26.21 34.49
CA GLU A 407 -22.29 26.73 35.34
C GLU A 407 -23.47 27.04 34.42
N LYS A 408 -24.52 26.21 34.57
CA LYS A 408 -25.85 26.53 34.08
C LYS A 408 -26.21 27.93 34.60
N LYS A 409 -26.25 28.91 33.70
CA LYS A 409 -27.02 30.14 33.93
C LYS A 409 -28.47 29.73 34.21
N ARG A 410 -28.97 30.07 35.39
CA ARG A 410 -30.39 30.33 35.60
C ARG A 410 -30.68 31.77 35.26
#